data_AF-A0A4R3J877-F1
#
_entry.id   AF-A0A4R3J877-F1
#
_cell.length_a   1.000
_cell.length_b   1.000
_cell.length_c   1.000
_cell.angle_alpha   90.00
_cell.angle_beta   90.00
_cell.angle_gamma   90.00
#
_symmetry.space_group_name_H-M   'P 1'
#
loop_
_entity.id
_entity.type
_entity.pdbx_description
1 polymer ?
#
loop_
_entity_poly.entity_id
_entity_poly.type
_entity_poly.pdbx_seq_one_letter_code
_entity_poly.pdbx_strand_id
1 'polypeptide(L)'
;MKHFSKLFSVLIVTVATSAAAQVTLEEADDVMNNRNTELQAFQDRLNDPDPERALAILKLLIVKGDADQRRMAIRHGLQSTDSAIRATTVRAILDSEPTIVITFDPVSEEPDGYYARTIAQAGGIVAEDGTSEVTRNIAGFDDEEECWTYKQGVYTPCLAMMRGEVVSILFGGTWGSYTLNSKGELEGQQTITGNLAKGVIELYE
;
A
#
# COMPACT_ATOMS: atom_id res chain seq x y z
N MET A 1 74.17 -39.03 11.53
CA MET A 1 73.34 -38.56 12.66
C MET A 1 72.49 -37.38 12.20
N LYS A 2 71.17 -37.55 12.08
CA LYS A 2 70.15 -36.49 12.18
C LYS A 2 68.77 -37.16 12.14
N HIS A 3 68.06 -37.06 13.26
CA HIS A 3 66.69 -37.51 13.48
C HIS A 3 65.71 -36.61 12.72
N PHE A 4 64.64 -37.19 12.15
CA PHE A 4 63.43 -36.43 11.81
C PHE A 4 62.20 -37.19 12.31
N SER A 5 61.66 -36.69 13.41
CA SER A 5 60.43 -37.13 14.06
C SER A 5 59.22 -36.59 13.30
N LYS A 6 58.27 -37.46 12.94
CA LYS A 6 57.01 -37.08 12.28
C LYS A 6 55.98 -36.69 13.34
N LEU A 7 55.57 -35.42 13.35
CA LEU A 7 54.41 -34.93 14.10
C LEU A 7 53.11 -35.27 13.35
N PHE A 8 52.18 -35.89 14.06
CA PHE A 8 50.83 -36.22 13.62
C PHE A 8 49.88 -35.10 14.14
N SER A 9 49.30 -34.30 13.25
CA SER A 9 48.26 -33.32 13.61
C SER A 9 46.88 -33.96 13.49
N VAL A 10 46.15 -34.04 14.61
CA VAL A 10 44.75 -34.48 14.69
C VAL A 10 43.84 -33.29 14.37
N LEU A 11 43.00 -33.42 13.34
CA LEU A 11 41.98 -32.45 12.95
C LEU A 11 40.66 -32.83 13.65
N ILE A 12 40.23 -32.04 14.63
CA ILE A 12 38.93 -32.19 15.31
C ILE A 12 37.88 -31.48 14.46
N VAL A 13 36.97 -32.25 13.86
CA VAL A 13 35.77 -31.74 13.16
C VAL A 13 34.68 -31.51 14.20
N THR A 14 34.44 -30.26 14.57
CA THR A 14 33.28 -29.85 15.36
C THR A 14 32.04 -29.88 14.47
N VAL A 15 31.21 -30.91 14.64
CA VAL A 15 29.88 -31.00 14.04
C VAL A 15 28.98 -30.00 14.77
N ALA A 16 28.79 -28.81 14.18
CA ALA A 16 27.75 -27.88 14.63
C ALA A 16 26.39 -28.52 14.33
N THR A 17 25.75 -29.09 15.35
CA THR A 17 24.36 -29.52 15.28
C THR A 17 23.49 -28.28 15.12
N SER A 18 22.95 -28.08 13.93
CA SER A 18 21.83 -27.18 13.69
C SER A 18 20.61 -27.70 14.44
N ALA A 19 20.40 -27.20 15.67
CA ALA A 19 19.13 -27.37 16.36
C ALA A 19 18.05 -26.64 15.55
N ALA A 20 17.22 -27.39 14.84
CA ALA A 20 15.99 -26.87 14.28
C ALA A 20 15.09 -26.48 15.46
N ALA A 21 14.87 -25.18 15.67
CA ALA A 21 13.90 -24.69 16.65
C ALA A 21 12.52 -25.22 16.24
N GLN A 22 12.03 -26.24 16.95
CA GLN A 22 10.67 -26.75 16.79
C GLN A 22 9.75 -25.82 17.60
N VAL A 23 8.97 -24.99 16.91
CA VAL A 23 7.91 -24.20 17.53
C VAL A 23 6.84 -25.17 18.02
N THR A 24 6.60 -25.19 19.33
CA THR A 24 5.53 -25.98 19.92
C THR A 24 4.17 -25.29 19.72
N LEU A 25 3.08 -26.05 19.79
CA LEU A 25 1.73 -25.48 19.71
C LEU A 25 1.46 -24.48 20.84
N GLU A 26 1.99 -24.74 22.04
CA GLU A 26 1.87 -23.86 23.20
C GLU A 26 2.59 -22.51 22.96
N GLU A 27 3.81 -22.54 22.43
CA GLU A 27 4.52 -21.30 22.05
C GLU A 27 3.79 -20.54 20.94
N ALA A 28 3.18 -21.24 19.98
CA ALA A 28 2.39 -20.61 18.93
C ALA A 28 1.14 -19.92 19.51
N ASP A 29 0.42 -20.58 20.41
CA ASP A 29 -0.76 -20.02 21.07
C ASP A 29 -0.41 -18.78 21.92
N ASP A 30 0.70 -18.83 22.65
CA ASP A 30 1.19 -17.69 23.45
C ASP A 30 1.54 -16.48 22.57
N VAL A 31 2.22 -16.69 21.45
CA VAL A 31 2.52 -15.63 20.48
C VAL A 31 1.22 -15.03 19.92
N MET A 32 0.25 -15.87 19.53
CA MET A 32 -1.03 -15.41 19.00
C MET A 32 -1.85 -14.64 20.03
N ASN A 33 -1.89 -15.09 21.28
CA ASN A 33 -2.61 -14.40 22.36
C ASN A 33 -2.01 -13.04 22.69
N ASN A 34 -0.68 -12.95 22.74
CA ASN A 34 0.02 -11.68 22.94
C ASN A 34 -0.28 -10.71 21.79
N ARG A 35 -0.25 -11.22 20.55
CA ARG A 35 -0.56 -10.43 19.36
C ARG A 35 -2.00 -9.91 19.36
N ASN A 36 -2.97 -10.76 19.71
CA ASN A 36 -4.37 -10.37 19.83
C ASN A 36 -4.57 -9.30 20.90
N THR A 37 -3.88 -9.42 22.04
CA THR A 37 -3.94 -8.43 23.13
C THR A 37 -3.40 -7.08 22.67
N GLU A 38 -2.28 -7.08 21.93
CA GLU A 38 -1.69 -5.87 21.37
C GLU A 38 -2.63 -5.19 20.35
N LEU A 39 -3.18 -5.97 19.42
CA LEU A 39 -4.14 -5.51 18.42
C LEU A 39 -5.41 -4.95 19.06
N GLN A 40 -5.93 -5.60 20.11
CA GLN A 40 -7.07 -5.08 20.88
C GLN A 40 -6.75 -3.73 21.52
N ALA A 41 -5.56 -3.57 22.08
CA ALA A 41 -5.15 -2.30 22.67
C ALA A 41 -5.12 -1.18 21.61
N PHE A 42 -4.66 -1.45 20.38
CA PHE A 42 -4.74 -0.47 19.29
C PHE A 42 -6.18 -0.16 18.89
N GLN A 43 -7.04 -1.17 18.83
CA GLN A 43 -8.46 -0.96 18.56
C GLN A 43 -9.13 -0.09 19.62
N ASP A 44 -8.84 -0.31 20.90
CA ASP A 44 -9.36 0.51 21.99
C ASP A 44 -8.89 1.97 21.86
N ARG A 45 -7.65 2.18 21.40
CA ARG A 45 -7.09 3.51 21.15
C ARG A 45 -7.66 4.20 19.90
N LEU A 46 -8.04 3.44 18.88
CA LEU A 46 -8.76 3.99 17.72
C LEU A 46 -10.18 4.44 18.10
N ASN A 47 -10.77 3.83 19.13
CA ASN A 47 -12.07 4.20 19.69
C ASN A 47 -11.98 5.18 20.88
N ASP A 48 -10.85 5.90 21.04
CA ASP A 48 -10.70 6.88 22.12
C ASP A 48 -11.79 7.95 22.02
N PRO A 49 -12.46 8.32 23.14
CA PRO A 49 -13.49 9.36 23.12
C PRO A 49 -12.95 10.74 22.71
N ASP A 50 -11.64 10.95 22.81
CA ASP A 50 -10.97 12.13 22.27
C ASP A 50 -10.64 11.91 20.77
N PRO A 51 -11.34 12.60 19.85
CA PRO A 51 -11.18 12.39 18.42
C PRO A 51 -9.78 12.78 17.92
N GLU A 52 -9.10 13.74 18.57
CA GLU A 52 -7.76 14.13 18.15
C GLU A 52 -6.75 13.03 18.45
N ARG A 53 -6.89 12.37 19.61
CA ARG A 53 -6.06 11.23 20.00
C ARG A 53 -6.32 10.02 19.11
N ALA A 54 -7.58 9.70 18.82
CA ALA A 54 -7.94 8.64 17.90
C ALA A 54 -7.33 8.86 16.49
N LEU A 55 -7.44 10.08 15.96
CA LEU A 55 -6.87 10.45 14.65
C LEU A 55 -5.35 10.38 14.63
N ALA A 56 -4.67 10.81 15.69
CA ALA A 56 -3.22 10.72 15.78
C ALA A 56 -2.74 9.26 15.76
N ILE A 57 -3.46 8.37 16.46
CA ILE A 57 -3.16 6.95 16.51
C ILE A 57 -3.44 6.28 15.17
N LEU A 58 -4.57 6.60 14.54
CA LEU A 58 -4.90 6.16 13.19
C LEU A 58 -3.77 6.49 12.19
N LYS A 59 -3.35 7.75 12.13
CA LYS A 59 -2.24 8.18 11.26
C LYS A 59 -0.95 7.42 11.56
N LEU A 60 -0.61 7.29 12.84
CA LEU A 60 0.60 6.60 13.26
C LEU A 60 0.60 5.13 12.82
N LEU A 61 -0.50 4.41 13.01
CA LEU A 61 -0.61 3.00 12.63
C LEU A 61 -0.58 2.82 11.11
N ILE A 62 -1.17 3.74 10.33
CA ILE A 62 -1.12 3.66 8.86
C ILE A 62 0.29 3.88 8.33
N VAL A 63 1.02 4.85 8.89
CA VAL A 63 2.33 5.28 8.37
C VAL A 63 3.49 4.46 8.95
N LYS A 64 3.39 4.01 10.20
CA LYS A 64 4.49 3.37 10.94
C LYS A 64 4.15 2.00 11.53
N GLY A 65 2.87 1.60 11.51
CA GLY A 65 2.46 0.30 12.02
C GLY A 65 2.98 -0.85 11.15
N ASP A 66 3.02 -2.04 11.73
CA ASP A 66 3.21 -3.26 10.96
C ASP A 66 1.99 -3.58 10.06
N ALA A 67 2.07 -4.65 9.27
CA ALA A 67 1.05 -4.97 8.29
C ALA A 67 -0.35 -5.17 8.89
N ASP A 68 -0.48 -5.76 10.09
CA ASP A 68 -1.79 -5.99 10.70
C ASP A 68 -2.34 -4.71 11.34
N GLN A 69 -1.47 -3.96 12.03
CA GLN A 69 -1.80 -2.66 12.61
C GLN A 69 -2.27 -1.69 11.53
N ARG A 70 -1.56 -1.63 10.40
CA ARG A 70 -1.91 -0.81 9.24
C ARG A 70 -3.24 -1.23 8.64
N ARG A 71 -3.46 -2.53 8.37
CA ARG A 71 -4.74 -3.03 7.84
C ARG A 71 -5.91 -2.74 8.77
N MET A 72 -5.73 -2.90 10.08
CA MET A 72 -6.75 -2.56 11.08
C MET A 72 -7.09 -1.08 11.03
N ALA A 73 -6.07 -0.21 11.06
CA ALA A 73 -6.24 1.23 11.05
C ALA A 73 -6.92 1.71 9.76
N ILE A 74 -6.48 1.23 8.60
CA ILE A 74 -7.11 1.52 7.30
C ILE A 74 -8.58 1.10 7.32
N ARG A 75 -8.89 -0.13 7.73
CA ARG A 75 -10.27 -0.63 7.78
C ARG A 75 -11.14 0.24 8.69
N HIS A 76 -10.67 0.54 9.89
CA HIS A 76 -11.38 1.38 10.85
C HIS A 76 -11.65 2.78 10.28
N GLY A 77 -10.64 3.40 9.68
CA GLY A 77 -10.72 4.74 9.13
C GLY A 77 -11.63 4.85 7.90
N LEU A 78 -11.49 3.94 6.93
CA LEU A 78 -12.28 3.96 5.69
C LEU A 78 -13.76 3.61 5.92
N GLN A 79 -14.08 2.83 6.97
CA GLN A 79 -15.45 2.47 7.33
C GLN A 79 -16.13 3.48 8.28
N SER A 80 -15.42 4.55 8.66
CA SER A 80 -15.98 5.56 9.57
C SER A 80 -17.14 6.32 8.93
N THR A 81 -18.17 6.64 9.72
CA THR A 81 -19.25 7.53 9.29
C THR A 81 -18.82 9.00 9.28
N ASP A 82 -17.73 9.34 9.96
CA ASP A 82 -17.16 10.68 10.00
C ASP A 82 -16.28 10.95 8.76
N SER A 83 -16.62 11.99 7.99
CA SER A 83 -15.90 12.35 6.77
C SER A 83 -14.49 12.87 7.02
N ALA A 84 -14.23 13.53 8.15
CA ALA A 84 -12.91 13.98 8.52
C ALA A 84 -11.99 12.79 8.83
N ILE A 85 -12.52 11.73 9.47
CA ILE A 85 -11.78 10.48 9.70
C ILE A 85 -11.48 9.79 8.36
N ARG A 86 -12.46 9.64 7.46
CA ARG A 86 -12.24 9.01 6.15
C ARG A 86 -11.20 9.77 5.32
N ALA A 87 -11.36 11.09 5.18
CA ALA A 87 -10.39 11.95 4.50
C ALA A 87 -8.99 11.80 5.11
N THR A 88 -8.88 11.87 6.44
CA THR A 88 -7.60 11.70 7.14
C THR A 88 -6.98 10.33 6.87
N THR A 89 -7.80 9.29 6.77
CA THR A 89 -7.35 7.93 6.46
C THR A 89 -6.77 7.85 5.06
N VAL A 90 -7.49 8.35 4.05
CA VAL A 90 -7.00 8.39 2.66
C VAL A 90 -5.70 9.18 2.57
N ARG A 91 -5.63 10.34 3.22
CA ARG A 91 -4.39 11.13 3.28
C ARG A 91 -3.23 10.32 3.89
N ALA A 92 -3.46 9.70 5.04
CA ALA A 92 -2.43 8.91 5.72
C ALA A 92 -1.97 7.71 4.88
N ILE A 93 -2.88 7.09 4.10
CA ILE A 93 -2.55 6.03 3.16
C ILE A 93 -1.60 6.59 2.10
N LEU A 94 -1.91 7.73 1.47
CA LEU A 94 -1.03 8.32 0.45
C LEU A 94 0.31 8.78 1.05
N ASP A 95 0.32 9.32 2.28
CA ASP A 95 1.51 9.71 3.03
C ASP A 95 2.39 8.50 3.44
N SER A 96 1.84 7.29 3.42
CA SER A 96 2.61 6.05 3.65
C SER A 96 3.43 5.59 2.42
N GLU A 97 3.44 6.40 1.36
CA GLU A 97 4.13 6.13 0.08
C GLU A 97 3.79 4.75 -0.53
N PRO A 98 2.49 4.39 -0.62
CA PRO A 98 2.08 3.07 -1.08
C PRO A 98 2.34 2.89 -2.57
N THR A 99 2.35 1.62 -2.96
CA THR A 99 2.09 1.23 -4.33
C THR A 99 0.57 1.17 -4.51
N ILE A 100 0.02 2.00 -5.40
CA ILE A 100 -1.40 1.97 -5.75
C ILE A 100 -1.60 1.20 -7.04
N VAL A 101 -2.69 0.43 -7.09
CA VAL A 101 -3.17 -0.26 -8.28
C VAL A 101 -4.41 0.46 -8.75
N ILE A 102 -4.39 0.89 -10.01
CA ILE A 102 -5.50 1.58 -10.64
C ILE A 102 -6.06 0.67 -11.73
N THR A 103 -7.31 0.28 -11.58
CA THR A 103 -8.04 -0.50 -12.57
C THR A 103 -8.94 0.42 -13.37
N PHE A 104 -8.88 0.34 -14.69
CA PHE A 104 -9.74 1.07 -15.60
C PHE A 104 -10.63 0.12 -16.39
N ASP A 105 -11.91 0.43 -16.42
CA ASP A 105 -12.94 -0.26 -17.21
C ASP A 105 -13.48 0.74 -18.26
N PRO A 106 -13.08 0.61 -19.55
CA PRO A 106 -13.53 1.49 -20.62
C PRO A 106 -15.06 1.47 -20.77
N VAL A 107 -15.66 2.66 -20.95
CA VAL A 107 -17.09 2.75 -21.26
C VAL A 107 -17.40 2.27 -22.69
N SER A 108 -16.44 2.43 -23.61
CA SER A 108 -16.53 1.89 -24.96
C SER A 108 -16.12 0.42 -24.97
N GLU A 109 -16.91 -0.45 -25.59
CA GLU A 109 -16.56 -1.86 -25.81
C GLU A 109 -15.28 -2.01 -26.67
N GLU A 110 -15.00 -1.01 -27.52
CA GLU A 110 -13.79 -0.93 -28.32
C GLU A 110 -13.11 0.43 -28.08
N PRO A 111 -12.23 0.55 -27.08
CA PRO A 111 -11.41 1.76 -26.92
C PRO A 111 -10.40 1.87 -28.06
N ASP A 112 -10.01 3.09 -28.41
CA ASP A 112 -9.10 3.30 -29.53
C ASP A 112 -7.66 2.77 -29.27
N GLY A 113 -6.85 2.68 -30.33
CA GLY A 113 -5.46 2.24 -30.20
C GLY A 113 -4.58 3.14 -29.32
N TYR A 114 -5.00 4.37 -29.05
CA TYR A 114 -4.28 5.27 -28.15
C TYR A 114 -4.51 4.92 -26.68
N TYR A 115 -5.68 4.38 -26.33
CA TYR A 115 -5.95 3.85 -25.00
C TYR A 115 -4.93 2.76 -24.63
N ALA A 116 -4.87 1.68 -25.42
CA ALA A 116 -3.99 0.55 -25.14
C ALA A 116 -2.51 0.97 -25.12
N ARG A 117 -2.12 1.88 -26.03
CA ARG A 117 -0.78 2.47 -26.03
C ARG A 117 -0.48 3.25 -24.76
N THR A 118 -1.42 4.05 -24.27
CA THR A 118 -1.25 4.86 -23.05
C THR A 118 -1.10 3.98 -21.83
N ILE A 119 -1.91 2.92 -21.70
CA ILE A 119 -1.76 1.90 -20.66
C ILE A 119 -0.38 1.23 -20.73
N ALA A 120 0.05 0.78 -21.91
CA ALA A 120 1.35 0.12 -22.08
C ALA A 120 2.53 1.06 -21.77
N GLN A 121 2.48 2.33 -22.19
CA GLN A 121 3.50 3.33 -21.86
C GLN A 121 3.56 3.64 -20.35
N ALA A 122 2.42 3.50 -19.69
CA ALA A 122 2.29 3.57 -18.25
C ALA A 122 2.79 2.30 -17.53
N GLY A 123 3.26 1.27 -18.25
CA GLY A 123 3.68 0.00 -17.68
C GLY A 123 2.51 -0.89 -17.22
N GLY A 124 1.29 -0.58 -17.66
CA GLY A 124 0.10 -1.36 -17.34
C GLY A 124 -0.17 -2.51 -18.30
N ILE A 125 -1.22 -3.25 -18.00
CA ILE A 125 -1.72 -4.39 -18.78
C ILE A 125 -3.16 -4.13 -19.20
N VAL A 126 -3.55 -4.63 -20.39
CA VAL A 126 -4.94 -4.64 -20.86
C VAL A 126 -5.36 -6.10 -20.99
N ALA A 127 -6.42 -6.49 -20.29
CA ALA A 127 -6.98 -7.83 -20.32
C ALA A 127 -7.82 -8.07 -21.59
N GLU A 128 -8.22 -9.32 -21.82
CA GLU A 128 -9.02 -9.71 -22.99
C GLU A 128 -10.42 -9.07 -23.00
N ASP A 129 -10.96 -8.77 -21.82
CA ASP A 129 -12.26 -8.10 -21.65
C ASP A 129 -12.18 -6.56 -21.79
N GLY A 130 -11.01 -6.02 -22.09
CA GLY A 130 -10.77 -4.58 -22.24
C GLY A 130 -10.47 -3.84 -20.95
N THR A 131 -10.62 -4.48 -19.79
CA THR A 131 -10.19 -3.89 -18.51
C THR A 131 -8.68 -3.72 -18.50
N SER A 132 -8.18 -2.70 -17.81
CA SER A 132 -6.75 -2.47 -17.69
C SER A 132 -6.33 -2.18 -16.27
N GLU A 133 -5.09 -2.53 -15.96
CA GLU A 133 -4.49 -2.33 -14.66
C GLU A 133 -3.18 -1.57 -14.81
N VAL A 134 -2.97 -0.58 -13.95
CA VAL A 134 -1.74 0.20 -13.89
C VAL A 134 -1.29 0.35 -12.45
N THR A 135 -0.02 0.04 -12.20
CA THR A 135 0.62 0.25 -10.89
C THR A 135 1.37 1.57 -10.83
N ARG A 136 1.26 2.28 -9.70
CA ARG A 136 2.00 3.53 -9.42
C ARG A 136 2.56 3.52 -8.00
N ASN A 137 3.83 3.88 -7.86
CA ASN A 137 4.45 4.05 -6.56
C ASN A 137 4.41 5.54 -6.20
N ILE A 138 3.79 5.87 -5.08
CA ILE A 138 3.89 7.22 -4.52
C ILE A 138 5.33 7.43 -4.05
N ALA A 139 5.92 8.56 -4.44
CA ALA A 139 7.32 8.88 -4.17
C ALA A 139 7.52 9.87 -3.02
N GLY A 140 6.44 10.51 -2.58
CA GLY A 140 6.42 11.53 -1.53
C GLY A 140 5.36 12.59 -1.78
N PHE A 141 5.31 13.59 -0.92
CA PHE A 141 4.43 14.76 -1.03
C PHE A 141 5.26 16.00 -1.40
N ASP A 142 4.77 16.79 -2.35
CA ASP A 142 5.32 18.09 -2.73
C ASP A 142 4.51 19.19 -2.02
N ASP A 143 5.14 19.92 -1.11
CA ASP A 143 4.50 20.98 -0.33
C ASP A 143 4.20 22.25 -1.15
N GLU A 144 4.92 22.49 -2.25
CA GLU A 144 4.72 23.68 -3.10
C GLU A 144 3.53 23.48 -4.04
N GLU A 145 3.42 22.29 -4.64
CA GLU A 145 2.33 21.92 -5.55
C GLU A 145 1.13 21.26 -4.83
N GLU A 146 1.24 21.04 -3.52
CA GLU A 146 0.26 20.38 -2.64
C GLU A 146 -0.24 19.01 -3.19
N CYS A 147 0.69 18.19 -3.68
CA CYS A 147 0.36 16.94 -4.37
C CYS A 147 1.27 15.77 -3.96
N TRP A 148 0.75 14.54 -4.04
CA TRP A 148 1.61 13.35 -4.00
C TRP A 148 2.20 13.10 -5.37
N THR A 149 3.48 12.77 -5.41
CA THR A 149 4.24 12.59 -6.65
C THR A 149 4.50 11.12 -6.96
N TYR A 150 4.93 10.83 -8.19
CA TYR A 150 5.42 9.51 -8.58
C TYR A 150 6.65 9.62 -9.47
N LYS A 151 7.47 8.57 -9.52
CA LYS A 151 8.65 8.55 -10.40
C LYS A 151 8.26 8.18 -11.82
N GLN A 152 8.59 9.06 -12.77
CA GLN A 152 8.46 8.82 -14.20
C GLN A 152 9.81 9.07 -14.88
N GLY A 153 10.66 8.04 -14.93
CA GLY A 153 12.04 8.17 -15.40
C GLY A 153 12.84 9.12 -14.50
N VAL A 154 13.30 10.24 -15.06
CA VAL A 154 14.04 11.28 -14.31
C VAL A 154 13.14 12.37 -13.70
N TYR A 155 11.85 12.34 -13.99
CA TYR A 155 10.88 13.33 -13.53
C TYR A 155 10.08 12.81 -12.34
N THR A 156 9.58 13.73 -11.51
CA THR A 156 8.73 13.43 -10.35
C THR A 156 7.49 14.33 -10.38
N PRO A 157 6.58 14.15 -11.36
CA PRO A 157 5.38 14.95 -11.46
C PRO A 157 4.34 14.57 -10.38
N CYS A 158 3.35 15.44 -10.19
CA CYS A 158 2.17 15.12 -9.40
C CYS A 158 1.44 13.88 -9.96
N LEU A 159 1.11 12.96 -9.07
CA LEU A 159 0.23 11.82 -9.32
C LEU A 159 -1.17 12.08 -8.77
N ALA A 160 -1.25 12.54 -7.52
CA ALA A 160 -2.51 12.64 -6.79
C ALA A 160 -2.62 13.99 -6.07
N MET A 161 -3.83 14.52 -6.01
CA MET A 161 -4.20 15.67 -5.18
C MET A 161 -5.45 15.30 -4.38
N MET A 162 -5.68 15.96 -3.25
CA MET A 162 -6.85 15.68 -2.43
C MET A 162 -7.49 16.97 -1.95
N ARG A 163 -8.82 17.07 -2.07
CA ARG A 163 -9.64 18.18 -1.57
C ARG A 163 -10.86 17.61 -0.85
N GLY A 164 -10.85 17.70 0.48
CA GLY A 164 -11.85 17.01 1.30
C GLY A 164 -11.75 15.50 1.07
N GLU A 165 -12.84 14.85 0.67
CA GLU A 165 -12.87 13.40 0.38
C GLU A 165 -12.63 13.05 -1.10
N VAL A 166 -12.45 14.06 -1.95
CA VAL A 166 -12.19 13.85 -3.38
C VAL A 166 -10.69 13.72 -3.60
N VAL A 167 -10.28 12.61 -4.18
CA VAL A 167 -8.91 12.38 -4.65
C VAL A 167 -8.90 12.56 -6.17
N SER A 168 -8.05 13.46 -6.66
CA SER A 168 -7.83 13.63 -8.09
C SER A 168 -6.55 12.89 -8.49
N ILE A 169 -6.59 12.09 -9.55
CA ILE A 169 -5.43 11.34 -10.06
C ILE A 169 -5.09 11.81 -11.47
N LEU A 170 -3.82 12.09 -11.71
CA LEU A 170 -3.29 12.42 -13.03
C LEU A 170 -2.96 11.14 -13.80
N PHE A 171 -3.72 10.87 -14.86
CA PHE A 171 -3.46 9.74 -15.74
C PHE A 171 -3.83 10.07 -17.19
N GLY A 172 -3.03 9.62 -18.16
CA GLY A 172 -3.28 9.88 -19.58
C GLY A 172 -3.31 11.38 -19.94
N GLY A 173 -2.64 12.23 -19.16
CA GLY A 173 -2.62 13.68 -19.34
C GLY A 173 -3.85 14.42 -18.81
N THR A 174 -4.75 13.73 -18.09
CA THR A 174 -5.96 14.34 -17.52
C THR A 174 -6.11 14.02 -16.03
N TRP A 175 -6.79 14.90 -15.30
CA TRP A 175 -7.16 14.66 -13.91
C TRP A 175 -8.53 13.96 -13.86
N GLY A 176 -8.55 12.73 -13.32
CA GLY A 176 -9.78 12.04 -12.94
C GLY A 176 -10.12 12.34 -11.48
N SER A 177 -11.40 12.36 -11.14
CA SER A 177 -11.88 12.58 -9.77
C SER A 177 -12.45 11.29 -9.20
N TYR A 178 -12.02 10.94 -8.00
CA TYR A 178 -12.35 9.70 -7.32
C TYR A 178 -12.86 9.98 -5.91
N THR A 179 -13.84 9.20 -5.48
CA THR A 179 -14.45 9.29 -4.14
C THR A 179 -14.48 7.92 -3.50
N LEU A 180 -14.35 7.88 -2.18
CA LEU A 180 -14.39 6.64 -1.42
C LEU A 180 -15.79 6.00 -1.49
N ASN A 181 -15.86 4.74 -1.91
CA ASN A 181 -17.09 3.96 -1.94
C ASN A 181 -17.28 3.15 -0.64
N SER A 182 -18.38 2.41 -0.53
CA SER A 182 -18.70 1.60 0.65
C SER A 182 -17.78 0.40 0.88
N LYS A 183 -16.95 0.03 -0.10
CA LYS A 183 -15.96 -1.04 -0.01
C LYS A 183 -14.60 -0.54 0.49
N GLY A 184 -14.42 0.77 0.63
CA GLY A 184 -13.13 1.36 0.95
C GLY A 184 -12.22 1.53 -0.27
N GLU A 185 -12.77 1.54 -1.48
CA GLU A 185 -12.06 1.80 -2.73
C GLU A 185 -12.33 3.23 -3.19
N LEU A 186 -11.37 3.87 -3.87
CA LEU A 186 -11.66 5.11 -4.58
C LEU A 186 -12.25 4.77 -5.95
N GLU A 187 -13.47 5.22 -6.20
CA GLU A 187 -14.18 5.02 -7.45
C GLU A 187 -14.40 6.36 -8.16
N GLY A 188 -14.15 6.39 -9.46
CA GLY A 188 -14.19 7.62 -10.23
C GLY A 188 -14.25 7.40 -11.74
N GLN A 189 -14.05 8.48 -12.48
CA GLN A 189 -13.97 8.47 -13.94
C GLN A 189 -12.65 9.08 -14.39
N GLN A 190 -12.08 8.50 -15.45
CA GLN A 190 -10.84 8.93 -16.06
C GLN A 190 -11.02 9.06 -17.57
N THR A 191 -10.53 10.16 -18.14
CA THR A 191 -10.42 10.30 -19.60
C THR A 191 -9.01 9.94 -20.04
N ILE A 192 -8.85 8.84 -20.77
CA ILE A 192 -7.56 8.34 -21.24
C ILE A 192 -7.51 8.55 -22.76
N THR A 193 -6.83 9.63 -23.16
CA THR A 193 -6.69 10.03 -24.58
C THR A 193 -8.05 10.17 -25.30
N GLY A 194 -9.05 10.69 -24.60
CA GLY A 194 -10.42 10.86 -25.15
C GLY A 194 -11.36 9.68 -24.90
N ASN A 195 -10.85 8.53 -24.44
CA ASN A 195 -11.67 7.40 -24.03
C ASN A 195 -12.08 7.56 -22.56
N LEU A 196 -13.37 7.55 -22.28
CA LEU A 196 -13.87 7.55 -20.91
C LEU A 196 -13.76 6.14 -20.32
N ALA A 197 -13.20 6.03 -19.12
CA ALA A 197 -13.15 4.79 -18.36
C ALA A 197 -13.60 5.04 -16.92
N LYS A 198 -14.28 4.05 -16.34
CA LYS A 198 -14.46 3.96 -14.90
C LYS A 198 -13.11 3.58 -14.29
N GLY A 199 -12.70 4.28 -13.24
CA GLY A 199 -11.47 4.00 -12.50
C GLY A 199 -11.77 3.51 -11.08
N VAL A 200 -11.04 2.49 -10.63
CA VAL A 200 -11.08 1.98 -9.26
C VAL A 200 -9.66 1.92 -8.72
N ILE A 201 -9.47 2.37 -7.48
CA ILE A 201 -8.18 2.32 -6.78
C ILE A 201 -8.40 1.63 -5.45
N GLU A 202 -7.71 0.51 -5.26
CA GLU A 202 -7.70 -0.21 -4.00
C GLU A 202 -6.77 0.50 -3.01
N LEU A 203 -7.28 0.77 -1.81
CA LEU A 203 -6.54 1.44 -0.73
C LEU A 203 -6.03 0.46 0.34
N TYR A 204 -6.27 -0.84 0.15
CA TYR A 204 -5.89 -1.91 1.06
C TYR A 204 -4.94 -2.90 0.38
N GLU A 205 -3.99 -3.44 1.15
CA GLU A 205 -3.05 -4.51 0.74
C GLU A 205 -3.53 -5.89 1.17
#